data_AF-A0A8X6KYA4-F1
#
_entry.id   AF-A0A8X6KYA4-F1
#
_cell.length_a   1.000
_cell.length_b   1.000
_cell.length_c   1.000
_cell.angle_alpha   90.00
_cell.angle_beta   90.00
_cell.angle_gamma   90.00
#
_symmetry.space_group_name_H-M   'P 1'
#
loop_
_entity.id
_entity.type
_entity.pdbx_description
1 polymer ?
#
loop_
_entity_poly.entity_id
_entity_poly.type
_entity_poly.pdbx_seq_one_letter_code
_entity_poly.pdbx_strand_id
1 'polypeptide(L)'
;MAFLAKGKKADLVNVCEELGENVPPNSRVPDIKHIILESKNFNEEAFRIMLDRIIGERLEEAEAERQQLEHEAERQRLEREAEQQRLEREAEQQRLEREAEQRRLEREAEAEQRQIELQRLEIRRLELQTAPAATTPPGRTEEWLELKQPEELANKFDEFESLKDSLRNNHHGRKQNESRPSHNDKSRFQDNRRKLSDNHARFRDYRGKYNDNHGRSTENHTRFYDKRQTKTEPGGRGSMPAQSKTSGQKNFRCYECDSPDHLRNACPELRRSQGNEINTHSDTHPVHIVNEVPEKQ
;
A
#
# COMPACT_ATOMS: atom_id res chain seq x y z
N MET A 1 -64.57 -16.01 -14.97
CA MET A 1 -63.61 -15.11 -15.66
C MET A 1 -62.35 -14.74 -14.87
N ALA A 2 -61.99 -15.42 -13.76
CA ALA A 2 -60.80 -15.05 -12.96
C ALA A 2 -59.46 -15.43 -13.61
N PHE A 3 -59.45 -16.41 -14.52
CA PHE A 3 -58.22 -16.89 -15.19
C PHE A 3 -57.58 -15.82 -16.10
N LEU A 4 -58.36 -14.91 -16.67
CA LEU A 4 -57.89 -13.75 -17.46
C LEU A 4 -57.11 -12.72 -16.62
N ALA A 5 -57.04 -12.88 -15.30
CA ALA A 5 -56.21 -12.05 -14.43
C ALA A 5 -54.76 -12.54 -14.35
N LYS A 6 -54.47 -13.78 -14.75
CA LYS A 6 -53.12 -14.37 -14.73
C LYS A 6 -52.21 -13.82 -15.82
N GLY A 7 -52.78 -13.52 -17.00
CA GLY A 7 -52.05 -13.00 -18.16
C GLY A 7 -51.76 -11.51 -18.07
N LYS A 8 -50.56 -11.10 -18.49
CA LYS A 8 -50.23 -9.69 -18.76
C LYS A 8 -50.91 -9.25 -20.05
N LYS A 9 -50.94 -7.93 -20.29
CA LYS A 9 -51.49 -7.36 -21.54
C LYS A 9 -50.90 -8.03 -22.79
N ALA A 10 -49.59 -8.28 -22.83
CA ALA A 10 -48.92 -8.95 -23.94
C ALA A 10 -49.44 -10.39 -24.16
N ASP A 11 -49.65 -11.17 -23.09
CA ASP A 11 -50.17 -12.53 -23.21
C ASP A 11 -51.58 -12.53 -23.80
N LEU A 12 -52.43 -11.60 -23.34
CA LEU A 12 -53.78 -11.47 -23.85
C LEU A 12 -53.82 -11.01 -25.32
N VAL A 13 -52.85 -10.20 -25.75
CA VAL A 13 -52.68 -9.81 -27.17
C VAL A 13 -52.27 -11.02 -28.00
N ASN A 14 -51.26 -11.78 -27.57
CA ASN A 14 -50.81 -12.99 -28.26
C ASN A 14 -51.93 -14.03 -28.39
N VAL A 15 -52.76 -14.17 -27.36
CA VAL A 15 -53.94 -15.06 -27.44
C VAL A 15 -54.95 -14.55 -28.48
N CYS A 16 -55.23 -13.24 -28.55
CA CYS A 16 -56.12 -12.71 -29.60
C CYS A 16 -55.55 -12.91 -31.00
N GLU A 17 -54.24 -12.76 -31.18
CA GLU A 17 -53.55 -13.05 -32.44
C GLU A 17 -53.72 -14.52 -32.84
N GLU A 18 -53.60 -15.45 -31.91
CA GLU A 18 -53.84 -16.89 -32.15
C GLU A 18 -55.32 -17.21 -32.46
N LEU A 19 -56.26 -16.43 -31.91
CA LEU A 19 -57.69 -16.51 -32.24
C LEU A 19 -58.04 -15.84 -33.58
N GLY A 20 -57.09 -15.16 -34.22
CA GLY A 20 -57.31 -14.42 -35.48
C GLY A 20 -58.07 -13.09 -35.29
N GLU A 21 -58.19 -12.61 -34.05
CA GLU A 21 -58.85 -11.35 -33.71
C GLU A 21 -57.82 -10.21 -33.66
N ASN A 22 -58.08 -9.12 -34.38
CA ASN A 22 -57.17 -7.98 -34.39
C ASN A 22 -57.37 -7.12 -33.13
N VAL A 23 -56.31 -7.00 -32.32
CA VAL A 23 -56.29 -6.10 -31.16
C VAL A 23 -55.69 -4.75 -31.58
N PRO A 24 -56.46 -3.64 -31.45
CA PRO A 24 -55.89 -2.31 -31.66
C PRO A 24 -54.67 -2.06 -30.76
N PRO A 25 -53.60 -1.43 -31.26
CA PRO A 25 -52.32 -1.31 -30.54
C PRO A 25 -52.42 -0.58 -29.18
N ASN A 26 -53.42 0.30 -29.02
CA ASN A 26 -53.68 1.06 -27.80
C ASN A 26 -54.83 0.52 -26.94
N SER A 27 -55.35 -0.67 -27.23
CA SER A 27 -56.43 -1.29 -26.45
C SER A 27 -56.04 -1.48 -24.99
N ARG A 28 -56.97 -1.21 -24.08
CA ARG A 28 -56.78 -1.46 -22.65
C ARG A 28 -57.08 -2.94 -22.38
N VAL A 29 -56.48 -3.48 -21.32
CA VAL A 29 -56.75 -4.87 -20.87
C VAL A 29 -58.25 -5.23 -20.81
N PRO A 30 -59.18 -4.38 -20.30
CA PRO A 30 -60.60 -4.69 -20.35
C PRO A 30 -61.17 -4.80 -21.78
N ASP A 31 -60.72 -3.96 -22.71
CA ASP A 31 -61.18 -4.00 -24.11
C ASP A 31 -60.72 -5.29 -24.80
N ILE A 32 -59.48 -5.70 -24.52
CA ILE A 32 -58.91 -6.98 -25.01
C ILE A 32 -59.68 -8.16 -24.45
N LYS A 33 -60.02 -8.13 -23.15
CA LYS A 33 -60.87 -9.15 -22.52
C LYS A 33 -62.26 -9.20 -23.16
N HIS A 34 -62.82 -8.06 -23.54
CA HIS A 34 -64.11 -8.02 -24.25
C HIS A 34 -64.01 -8.68 -25.63
N ILE A 35 -62.99 -8.36 -26.42
CA ILE A 35 -62.74 -8.97 -27.73
C ILE A 35 -62.65 -10.50 -27.63
N ILE A 36 -61.91 -10.99 -26.63
CA ILE A 36 -61.78 -12.43 -26.35
C ILE A 36 -63.13 -13.08 -26.09
N LEU A 37 -63.96 -12.46 -25.25
CA LEU A 37 -65.25 -13.00 -24.82
C LEU A 37 -66.32 -12.92 -25.93
N GLU A 38 -66.19 -11.95 -26.83
CA GLU A 38 -67.10 -11.76 -27.98
C GLU A 38 -66.69 -12.58 -29.21
N SER A 39 -65.52 -13.21 -29.20
CA SER A 39 -65.06 -14.04 -30.31
C SER A 39 -65.98 -15.24 -30.54
N LYS A 40 -66.30 -15.50 -31.81
CA LYS A 40 -67.17 -16.62 -32.23
C LYS A 40 -66.60 -17.99 -31.88
N ASN A 41 -65.29 -18.05 -31.62
CA ASN A 41 -64.53 -19.25 -31.31
C ASN A 41 -64.22 -19.37 -29.80
N PHE A 42 -64.91 -18.60 -28.95
CA PHE A 42 -64.66 -18.60 -27.52
C PHE A 42 -65.04 -19.95 -26.87
N ASN A 43 -64.03 -20.71 -26.48
CA ASN A 43 -64.14 -21.84 -25.57
C ASN A 43 -63.25 -21.55 -24.36
N GLU A 44 -63.85 -21.45 -23.17
CA GLU A 44 -63.15 -21.07 -21.94
C GLU A 44 -61.97 -22.00 -21.64
N GLU A 45 -62.10 -23.29 -21.93
CA GLU A 45 -61.04 -24.27 -21.66
C GLU A 45 -59.93 -24.21 -22.71
N ALA A 46 -60.29 -24.05 -23.99
CA ALA A 46 -59.31 -23.84 -25.05
C ALA A 46 -58.47 -22.57 -24.82
N PHE A 47 -59.13 -21.49 -24.37
CA PHE A 47 -58.44 -20.25 -24.03
C PHE A 47 -57.54 -20.42 -22.81
N ARG A 48 -57.98 -21.12 -21.76
CA ARG A 48 -57.15 -21.36 -20.57
C ARG A 48 -55.87 -22.09 -20.93
N ILE A 49 -55.98 -23.16 -21.72
CA ILE A 49 -54.83 -23.94 -22.18
C ILE A 49 -53.86 -23.05 -22.99
N MET A 50 -54.41 -22.23 -23.90
CA MET A 50 -53.62 -21.31 -24.73
C MET A 50 -52.91 -20.24 -23.89
N LEU A 51 -53.62 -19.62 -22.94
CA LEU A 51 -53.06 -18.61 -22.05
C LEU A 51 -52.01 -19.21 -21.11
N ASP A 52 -52.27 -20.39 -20.55
CA ASP A 52 -51.31 -21.07 -19.67
C ASP A 52 -50.04 -21.48 -20.45
N ARG A 53 -50.16 -21.89 -21.73
CA ARG A 53 -49.01 -22.13 -22.61
C ARG A 53 -48.19 -20.86 -22.86
N ILE A 54 -48.82 -19.76 -23.28
CA ILE A 54 -48.12 -18.50 -23.57
C ILE A 54 -47.45 -17.93 -22.31
N ILE A 55 -48.13 -18.02 -21.16
CA ILE A 55 -47.53 -17.63 -19.89
C ILE A 55 -46.34 -18.53 -19.55
N GLY A 56 -46.46 -19.84 -19.78
CA GLY A 56 -45.40 -20.84 -19.58
C GLY A 56 -44.18 -20.54 -20.42
N GLU A 57 -44.34 -20.40 -21.73
CA GLU A 57 -43.26 -20.08 -22.68
C GLU A 57 -42.49 -18.82 -22.25
N ARG A 58 -43.20 -17.74 -21.93
CA ARG A 58 -42.55 -16.51 -21.46
C ARG A 58 -41.79 -16.69 -20.15
N LEU A 59 -42.32 -17.49 -19.22
CA LEU A 59 -41.64 -17.76 -17.94
C LEU A 59 -40.41 -18.64 -18.15
N GLU A 60 -40.50 -19.66 -18.99
CA GLU A 60 -39.40 -20.54 -19.37
C GLU A 60 -38.30 -19.77 -20.11
N GLU A 61 -38.65 -18.90 -21.06
CA GLU A 61 -37.68 -18.03 -21.74
C GLU A 61 -36.97 -17.09 -20.77
N ALA A 62 -37.72 -16.45 -19.85
CA ALA A 62 -37.14 -15.58 -18.84
C ALA A 62 -36.25 -16.35 -17.85
N GLU A 63 -36.59 -17.59 -17.52
CA GLU A 63 -35.75 -18.45 -16.67
C GLU A 63 -34.49 -18.90 -17.41
N ALA A 64 -34.61 -19.31 -18.67
CA ALA A 64 -33.49 -19.70 -19.52
C ALA A 64 -32.52 -18.53 -19.71
N GLU A 65 -33.00 -17.31 -19.94
CA GLU A 65 -32.16 -16.11 -20.03
C GLU A 65 -31.40 -15.87 -18.71
N ARG A 66 -32.09 -16.00 -17.57
CA ARG A 66 -31.45 -15.85 -16.25
C ARG A 66 -30.38 -16.92 -16.00
N GLN A 67 -30.65 -18.18 -16.36
CA GLN A 67 -29.70 -19.28 -16.24
C GLN A 67 -28.49 -19.07 -17.16
N GLN A 68 -28.70 -18.59 -18.40
CA GLN A 68 -27.62 -18.27 -19.32
C GLN A 68 -26.72 -17.15 -18.79
N LEU A 69 -27.32 -16.07 -18.28
CA LEU A 69 -26.57 -14.98 -17.66
C LEU A 69 -25.79 -15.43 -16.42
N GLU A 70 -26.37 -16.29 -15.59
CA GLU A 70 -25.69 -16.86 -14.42
C GLU A 70 -24.52 -17.75 -14.81
N HIS A 71 -24.72 -18.66 -15.76
CA HIS A 71 -23.66 -19.53 -16.27
C HIS A 71 -22.56 -18.74 -16.98
N GLU A 72 -22.91 -17.70 -17.73
CA GLU A 72 -21.91 -16.81 -18.33
C GLU A 72 -21.11 -16.04 -17.27
N ALA A 73 -21.78 -15.51 -16.25
CA ALA A 73 -21.12 -14.84 -15.13
C ALA A 73 -20.19 -15.80 -14.37
N GLU A 74 -20.60 -17.04 -14.14
CA GLU A 74 -19.77 -18.07 -13.52
C GLU A 74 -18.55 -18.39 -14.37
N ARG A 75 -18.72 -18.60 -15.68
CA ARG A 75 -17.59 -18.81 -16.61
C ARG A 75 -16.61 -17.64 -16.59
N GLN A 76 -17.08 -16.40 -16.62
CA GLN A 76 -16.21 -15.22 -16.53
C GLN A 76 -15.44 -15.17 -15.20
N ARG A 77 -16.07 -15.57 -14.09
CA ARG A 77 -15.39 -15.63 -12.79
C ARG A 77 -14.29 -16.70 -12.78
N LEU A 78 -14.59 -17.89 -13.28
CA LEU A 78 -13.64 -18.99 -13.35
C LEU A 78 -12.45 -18.64 -14.27
N GLU A 79 -12.71 -18.00 -15.41
CA GLU A 79 -11.66 -17.57 -16.34
C GLU A 79 -10.72 -16.54 -15.70
N ARG A 80 -11.27 -15.53 -15.01
CA ARG A 80 -10.47 -14.54 -14.27
C ARG A 80 -9.63 -15.19 -13.17
N GLU A 81 -10.19 -16.14 -12.45
CA GLU A 81 -9.46 -16.87 -11.41
C GLU A 81 -8.33 -17.71 -12.00
N ALA A 82 -8.60 -18.41 -13.11
CA ALA A 82 -7.58 -19.18 -13.83
C ALA A 82 -6.46 -18.27 -14.37
N GLU A 83 -6.80 -17.12 -14.93
CA GLU A 83 -5.82 -16.13 -15.39
C GLU A 83 -4.98 -15.59 -14.22
N GLN A 84 -5.61 -15.24 -13.10
CA GLN A 84 -4.89 -14.81 -11.89
C GLN A 84 -3.94 -15.88 -11.38
N GLN A 85 -4.37 -17.15 -11.29
CA GLN A 85 -3.49 -18.24 -10.88
C GLN A 85 -2.31 -18.43 -11.83
N ARG A 86 -2.51 -18.25 -13.15
CA ARG A 86 -1.42 -18.33 -14.13
C ARG A 86 -0.41 -17.20 -13.93
N LEU A 87 -0.89 -15.97 -13.76
CA LEU A 87 -0.04 -14.81 -13.50
C LEU A 87 0.72 -14.94 -12.18
N GLU A 88 0.08 -15.46 -11.13
CA GLU A 88 0.72 -15.69 -9.84
C GLU A 88 1.83 -16.74 -9.94
N ARG A 89 1.58 -17.87 -10.60
CA ARG A 89 2.61 -18.90 -10.84
C ARG A 89 3.78 -18.37 -11.65
N GLU A 90 3.52 -17.56 -12.68
CA GLU A 90 4.57 -16.94 -13.48
C GLU A 90 5.40 -15.95 -12.63
N ALA A 91 4.75 -15.12 -11.84
CA ALA A 91 5.42 -14.19 -10.94
C ALA A 91 6.24 -14.93 -9.86
N GLU A 92 5.73 -16.03 -9.32
CA GLU A 92 6.47 -16.88 -8.38
C GLU A 92 7.69 -17.52 -9.04
N GLN A 93 7.55 -18.06 -10.26
CA GLN A 93 8.68 -18.60 -11.01
C GLN A 93 9.75 -17.54 -11.27
N GLN A 94 9.37 -16.34 -11.72
CA GLN A 94 10.32 -15.24 -11.90
C GLN A 94 11.02 -14.85 -10.60
N ARG A 95 10.32 -14.90 -9.45
CA ARG A 95 10.93 -14.63 -8.14
C ARG A 95 11.94 -15.71 -7.77
N LEU A 96 11.60 -16.98 -7.95
CA LEU A 96 12.52 -18.09 -7.70
C LEU A 96 13.74 -18.03 -8.61
N GLU A 97 13.56 -17.72 -9.88
CA GLU A 97 14.67 -17.59 -10.84
C GLU A 97 15.61 -16.45 -10.45
N ARG A 98 15.08 -15.28 -10.09
CA ARG A 98 15.89 -14.15 -9.60
C ARG A 98 16.63 -14.49 -8.31
N GLU A 99 15.98 -15.20 -7.38
CA GLU A 99 16.65 -15.64 -6.15
C GLU A 99 17.78 -16.64 -6.47
N ALA A 100 17.53 -17.60 -7.36
CA ALA A 100 18.53 -18.56 -7.78
C ALA A 100 19.72 -17.88 -8.47
N GLU A 101 19.46 -16.91 -9.35
CA GLU A 101 20.50 -16.11 -10.00
C GLU A 101 21.30 -15.29 -8.97
N GLN A 102 20.64 -14.63 -8.02
CA GLN A 102 21.32 -13.91 -6.94
C GLN A 102 22.21 -14.84 -6.11
N ARG A 103 21.71 -16.01 -5.73
CA ARG A 103 22.51 -17.01 -5.00
C ARG A 103 23.72 -17.50 -5.81
N ARG A 104 23.58 -17.61 -7.13
CA ARG A 104 24.72 -17.96 -8.01
C ARG A 104 25.75 -16.85 -8.04
N LEU A 105 25.33 -15.61 -8.24
CA LEU A 105 26.20 -14.43 -8.22
C LEU A 105 26.90 -14.26 -6.87
N GLU A 106 26.20 -14.48 -5.76
CA GLU A 106 26.78 -14.42 -4.42
C GLU A 106 27.86 -15.49 -4.22
N ARG A 107 27.62 -16.73 -4.64
CA ARG A 107 28.62 -17.81 -4.57
C ARG A 107 29.85 -17.50 -5.43
N GLU A 108 29.65 -16.93 -6.60
CA GLU A 108 30.74 -16.52 -7.49
C GLU A 108 31.55 -15.37 -6.86
N ALA A 109 30.89 -14.35 -6.32
CA ALA A 109 31.54 -13.25 -5.62
C ALA A 109 32.30 -13.73 -4.38
N GLU A 110 31.74 -14.67 -3.61
CA GLU A 110 32.42 -15.27 -2.45
C GLU A 110 33.64 -16.11 -2.88
N ALA A 111 33.54 -16.83 -3.99
CA ALA A 111 34.67 -17.55 -4.58
C ALA A 111 35.78 -16.59 -5.04
N GLU A 112 35.42 -15.48 -5.70
CA GLU A 112 36.35 -14.44 -6.10
C GLU A 112 37.02 -13.78 -4.88
N GLN A 113 36.26 -13.45 -3.84
CA GLN A 113 36.80 -12.92 -2.59
C GLN A 113 37.79 -13.88 -1.93
N ARG A 114 37.46 -15.18 -1.89
CA ARG A 114 38.39 -16.21 -1.41
C ARG A 114 39.67 -16.26 -2.24
N GLN A 115 39.58 -16.15 -3.57
CA GLN A 115 40.77 -16.11 -4.44
C GLN A 115 41.63 -14.87 -4.15
N ILE A 116 41.02 -13.69 -4.01
CA ILE A 116 41.73 -12.46 -3.66
C ILE A 116 42.41 -12.59 -2.29
N GLU A 117 41.74 -13.17 -1.31
CA GLU A 117 42.33 -13.40 0.02
C GLU A 117 43.52 -14.36 -0.04
N LEU A 118 43.40 -15.46 -0.77
CA LEU A 118 44.51 -16.40 -1.00
C LEU A 118 45.69 -15.70 -1.69
N GLN A 119 45.44 -14.88 -2.71
CA GLN A 119 46.48 -14.07 -3.35
C GLN A 119 47.15 -13.12 -2.37
N ARG A 120 46.39 -12.45 -1.50
CA ARG A 120 46.95 -11.58 -0.45
C ARG A 120 47.83 -12.34 0.54
N LEU A 121 47.39 -13.53 0.96
CA LEU A 121 48.17 -14.38 1.85
C LEU A 121 49.46 -14.88 1.19
N GLU A 122 49.41 -15.22 -0.09
CA GLU A 122 50.60 -15.65 -0.84
C GLU A 122 51.59 -14.49 -1.03
N ILE A 123 51.12 -13.28 -1.37
CA ILE A 123 51.96 -12.08 -1.41
C ILE A 123 52.63 -11.87 -0.04
N ARG A 124 51.85 -11.92 1.06
CA ARG A 124 52.39 -11.77 2.42
C ARG A 124 53.43 -12.85 2.77
N ARG A 125 53.21 -14.09 2.33
CA ARG A 125 54.18 -15.18 2.49
C ARG A 125 55.48 -14.86 1.74
N LEU A 126 55.39 -14.46 0.48
CA LEU A 126 56.55 -14.09 -0.33
C LEU A 126 57.31 -12.91 0.28
N GLU A 127 56.61 -11.88 0.76
CA GLU A 127 57.21 -10.75 1.47
C GLU A 127 58.02 -11.21 2.69
N LEU A 128 57.48 -12.12 3.50
CA LEU A 128 58.19 -12.68 4.66
C LEU A 128 59.41 -13.54 4.29
N GLN A 129 59.40 -14.19 3.13
CA GLN A 129 60.55 -14.98 2.63
C GLN A 129 61.63 -14.10 2.00
N THR A 130 61.23 -13.02 1.32
CA THR A 130 62.14 -12.04 0.71
C THR A 130 62.56 -10.93 1.67
N ALA A 131 61.99 -10.91 2.88
CA ALA A 131 62.40 -10.01 3.93
C ALA A 131 63.88 -10.25 4.20
N PRO A 132 64.76 -9.24 4.02
CA PRO A 132 66.15 -9.41 4.39
C PRO A 132 66.18 -9.77 5.87
N ALA A 133 66.91 -10.85 6.24
CA ALA A 133 67.20 -11.18 7.62
C ALA A 133 67.61 -9.88 8.31
N ALA A 134 66.85 -9.47 9.33
CA ALA A 134 66.95 -8.15 9.95
C ALA A 134 68.40 -7.74 10.12
N THR A 135 68.90 -6.98 9.15
CA THR A 135 70.03 -6.11 9.36
C THR A 135 69.40 -4.98 10.15
N THR A 136 69.49 -5.08 11.47
CA THR A 136 69.41 -3.90 12.33
C THR A 136 70.22 -2.83 11.62
N PRO A 137 69.63 -1.72 11.14
CA PRO A 137 70.43 -0.65 10.59
C PRO A 137 71.34 -0.20 11.74
N PRO A 138 72.68 -0.37 11.67
CA PRO A 138 73.54 0.24 12.67
C PRO A 138 73.29 1.74 12.57
N GLY A 139 72.61 2.30 13.58
CA GLY A 139 72.36 3.73 13.67
C GLY A 139 70.92 4.20 13.92
N ARG A 140 69.85 3.40 13.71
CA ARG A 140 68.49 3.93 13.99
C ARG A 140 68.11 3.94 15.47
N THR A 141 68.61 3.00 16.28
CA THR A 141 68.35 2.97 17.73
C THR A 141 69.38 3.77 18.53
N GLU A 142 70.53 4.12 17.96
CA GLU A 142 71.59 4.87 18.66
C GLU A 142 71.26 6.37 18.74
N GLU A 143 70.65 6.95 17.71
CA GLU A 143 70.30 8.39 17.70
C GLU A 143 69.25 8.77 18.76
N TRP A 144 68.33 7.86 19.10
CA TRP A 144 67.35 8.07 20.16
C TRP A 144 67.93 7.83 21.57
N LEU A 145 69.05 7.10 21.67
CA LEU A 145 69.77 6.88 22.91
C LEU A 145 70.78 8.00 23.23
N GLU A 146 71.11 8.85 22.24
CA GLU A 146 72.02 9.99 22.40
C GLU A 146 71.33 11.33 22.73
N LEU A 147 69.99 11.40 22.67
CA LEU A 147 69.21 12.55 23.13
C LEU A 147 69.29 12.65 24.67
N LYS A 148 70.34 13.29 25.17
CA LYS A 148 70.60 13.44 26.61
C LYS A 148 69.83 14.60 27.25
N GLN A 149 69.15 15.44 26.47
CA GLN A 149 68.45 16.61 26.98
C GLN A 149 66.94 16.58 26.69
N PRO A 150 66.07 16.88 27.69
CA PRO A 150 64.61 16.85 27.52
C PRO A 150 64.07 17.79 26.45
N GLU A 151 64.76 18.91 26.20
CA GLU A 151 64.34 19.96 25.26
C GLU A 151 64.48 19.53 23.79
N GLU A 152 65.50 18.73 23.46
CA GLU A 152 65.68 18.19 22.10
C GLU A 152 64.63 17.12 21.76
N LEU A 153 64.17 16.38 22.78
CA LEU A 153 63.08 15.41 22.62
C LEU A 153 61.76 16.14 22.35
N ALA A 154 61.47 17.23 23.08
CA ALA A 154 60.26 18.03 22.90
C ALA A 154 60.18 18.64 21.49
N ASN A 155 61.28 19.22 20.99
CA ASN A 155 61.32 19.79 19.63
C ASN A 155 61.08 18.72 18.55
N LYS A 156 61.64 17.51 18.72
CA LYS A 156 61.37 16.38 17.80
C LYS A 156 59.91 15.92 17.86
N PHE A 157 59.26 16.01 19.03
CA PHE A 157 57.83 15.73 19.16
C PHE A 157 56.96 16.79 18.47
N ASP A 158 57.27 18.07 18.63
CA ASP A 158 56.54 19.17 17.99
C ASP A 158 56.68 19.12 16.46
N GLU A 159 57.88 18.79 15.96
CA GLU A 159 58.11 18.53 14.53
C GLU A 159 57.30 17.32 14.04
N PHE A 160 57.21 16.26 14.84
CA PHE A 160 56.46 15.06 14.49
C PHE A 160 54.94 15.29 14.51
N GLU A 161 54.44 16.09 15.45
CA GLU A 161 53.04 16.52 15.46
C GLU A 161 52.72 17.46 14.29
N SER A 162 53.59 18.42 13.98
CA SER A 162 53.47 19.25 12.77
C SER A 162 53.46 18.42 11.48
N LEU A 163 54.28 17.37 11.40
CA LEU A 163 54.31 16.47 10.25
C LEU A 163 53.01 15.65 10.15
N LYS A 164 52.48 15.21 11.29
CA LYS A 164 51.21 14.47 11.40
C LYS A 164 50.00 15.34 11.05
N ASP A 165 50.03 16.61 11.44
CA ASP A 165 48.99 17.60 11.10
C ASP A 165 49.04 18.01 9.63
N SER A 166 50.24 18.14 9.06
CA SER A 166 50.45 18.30 7.61
C SER A 166 49.85 17.12 6.82
N LEU A 167 50.09 15.89 7.26
CA LEU A 167 49.55 14.67 6.65
C LEU A 167 48.01 14.55 6.82
N ARG A 168 47.46 15.01 7.95
CA ARG A 168 46.01 15.10 8.20
C ARG A 168 45.34 16.15 7.31
N ASN A 169 45.94 17.33 7.17
CA ASN A 169 45.43 18.39 6.29
C ASN A 169 45.47 17.97 4.81
N ASN A 170 46.52 17.26 4.37
CA ASN A 170 46.58 16.70 3.03
C ASN A 170 45.50 15.63 2.76
N HIS A 171 45.04 14.91 3.79
CA HIS A 171 43.88 14.00 3.68
C HIS A 171 42.52 14.70 3.58
N HIS A 172 42.41 15.96 4.02
CA HIS A 172 41.18 16.75 3.90
C HIS A 172 41.07 17.46 2.53
N GLY A 173 42.19 17.74 1.87
CA GLY A 173 42.21 18.24 0.49
C GLY A 173 41.88 17.18 -0.57
N ARG A 174 42.25 15.91 -0.34
CA ARG A 174 42.01 14.84 -1.32
C ARG A 174 40.53 14.45 -1.48
N LYS A 175 39.71 14.60 -0.42
CA LYS A 175 38.27 14.29 -0.49
C LYS A 175 37.44 15.35 -1.24
N GLN A 176 38.00 16.52 -1.55
CA GLN A 176 37.27 17.56 -2.29
C GLN A 176 37.42 17.43 -3.82
N ASN A 177 38.43 16.69 -4.30
CA ASN A 177 38.74 16.60 -5.73
C ASN A 177 38.24 15.30 -6.41
N GLU A 178 37.78 14.29 -5.67
CA GLU A 178 37.26 13.05 -6.26
C GLU A 178 35.72 12.99 -6.37
N SER A 179 34.99 14.04 -5.96
CA SER A 179 33.51 14.05 -6.01
C SER A 179 32.89 15.40 -6.40
N ARG A 180 33.34 16.04 -7.49
CA ARG A 180 32.47 17.01 -8.19
C ARG A 180 31.67 16.24 -9.23
N PRO A 181 30.36 16.01 -9.02
CA PRO A 181 29.51 15.42 -10.05
C PRO A 181 29.58 16.31 -11.28
N SER A 182 29.70 15.69 -12.45
CA SER A 182 29.70 16.37 -13.74
C SER A 182 28.48 17.32 -13.83
N HIS A 183 28.58 18.41 -14.59
CA HIS A 183 27.50 19.39 -14.76
C HIS A 183 26.16 18.71 -15.17
N ASN A 184 26.23 17.55 -15.82
CA ASN A 184 25.06 16.72 -16.16
C ASN A 184 24.44 15.96 -14.97
N ASP A 185 25.23 15.55 -13.97
CA ASP A 185 24.71 14.82 -12.81
C ASP A 185 23.93 15.73 -11.87
N LYS A 186 24.33 17.00 -11.75
CA LYS A 186 23.58 18.02 -10.99
C LYS A 186 22.24 18.33 -11.64
N SER A 187 22.18 18.40 -12.98
CA SER A 187 20.91 18.54 -13.71
C SER A 187 20.00 17.34 -13.46
N ARG A 188 20.54 16.12 -13.57
CA ARG A 188 19.77 14.88 -13.37
C ARG A 188 19.24 14.72 -11.95
N PHE A 189 20.02 15.14 -10.93
CA PHE A 189 19.56 15.16 -9.53
C PHE A 189 18.47 16.20 -9.29
N GLN A 190 18.58 17.39 -9.89
CA GLN A 190 17.53 18.42 -9.80
C GLN A 190 16.26 17.99 -10.54
N ASP A 191 16.39 17.33 -11.70
CA ASP A 191 15.26 16.80 -12.47
C ASP A 191 14.56 15.65 -11.74
N ASN A 192 15.31 14.75 -11.11
CA ASN A 192 14.74 13.70 -10.26
C ASN A 192 14.03 14.29 -9.03
N ARG A 193 14.58 15.36 -8.44
CA ARG A 193 13.94 16.06 -7.31
C ARG A 193 12.66 16.76 -7.74
N ARG A 194 12.63 17.39 -8.92
CA ARG A 194 11.42 17.98 -9.52
C ARG A 194 10.36 16.91 -9.81
N LYS A 195 10.75 15.78 -10.40
CA LYS A 195 9.85 14.64 -10.64
C LYS A 195 9.29 14.04 -9.35
N LEU A 196 10.09 13.94 -8.29
CA LEU A 196 9.61 13.48 -6.97
C LEU A 196 8.63 14.47 -6.34
N SER A 197 8.90 15.78 -6.46
CA SER A 197 7.98 16.84 -6.03
C SER A 197 6.66 16.80 -6.82
N ASP A 198 6.73 16.64 -8.14
CA ASP A 198 5.55 16.57 -9.02
C ASP A 198 4.73 15.31 -8.76
N ASN A 199 5.38 14.17 -8.49
CA ASN A 199 4.69 12.96 -8.04
C ASN A 199 4.02 13.15 -6.68
N HIS A 200 4.68 13.84 -5.74
CA HIS A 200 4.08 14.13 -4.44
C HIS A 200 2.88 15.09 -4.55
N ALA A 201 2.96 16.09 -5.45
CA ALA A 201 1.85 16.98 -5.76
C ALA A 201 0.67 16.23 -6.41
N ARG A 202 0.93 15.38 -7.42
CA ARG A 202 -0.09 14.54 -8.06
C ARG A 202 -0.76 13.58 -7.07
N PHE A 203 0.01 13.02 -6.14
CA PHE A 203 -0.53 12.13 -5.11
C PHE A 203 -1.39 12.89 -4.10
N ARG A 204 -1.01 14.13 -3.76
CA ARG A 204 -1.80 15.02 -2.92
C ARG A 204 -3.12 15.42 -3.61
N ASP A 205 -3.10 15.68 -4.91
CA ASP A 205 -4.29 15.98 -5.71
C ASP A 205 -5.22 14.77 -5.87
N TYR A 206 -4.67 13.56 -6.04
CA TYR A 206 -5.45 12.32 -6.07
C TYR A 206 -6.15 12.06 -4.74
N ARG A 207 -5.45 12.31 -3.62
CA ARG A 207 -6.01 12.24 -2.27
C ARG A 207 -7.08 13.31 -2.04
N GLY A 208 -6.87 14.52 -2.56
CA GLY A 208 -7.85 15.62 -2.54
C GLY A 208 -9.15 15.24 -3.26
N LYS A 209 -9.04 14.75 -4.51
CA LYS A 209 -10.20 14.30 -5.30
C LYS A 209 -10.97 13.15 -4.64
N TYR A 210 -10.28 12.22 -3.99
CA TYR A 210 -10.91 11.15 -3.21
C TYR A 210 -11.69 11.70 -2.01
N ASN A 211 -11.12 12.68 -1.29
CA ASN A 211 -11.77 13.34 -0.16
C ASN A 211 -12.97 14.20 -0.60
N ASP A 212 -12.87 14.92 -1.73
CA ASP A 212 -13.97 15.73 -2.27
C ASP A 212 -15.14 14.86 -2.74
N ASN A 213 -14.86 13.70 -3.34
CA ASN A 213 -15.89 12.72 -3.70
C ASN A 213 -16.54 12.09 -2.45
N HIS A 214 -15.77 11.82 -1.39
CA HIS A 214 -16.33 11.37 -0.11
C HIS A 214 -17.18 12.46 0.54
N GLY A 215 -16.75 13.72 0.51
CA GLY A 215 -17.50 14.87 1.01
C GLY A 215 -18.83 15.06 0.28
N ARG A 216 -18.83 15.03 -1.06
CA ARG A 216 -20.07 15.10 -1.87
C ARG A 216 -20.99 13.90 -1.65
N SER A 217 -20.44 12.70 -1.46
CA SER A 217 -21.23 11.51 -1.13
C SER A 217 -21.94 11.67 0.22
N THR A 218 -21.24 12.21 1.23
CA THR A 218 -21.84 12.49 2.54
C THR A 218 -22.88 13.62 2.51
N GLU A 219 -22.65 14.68 1.73
CA GLU A 219 -23.63 15.77 1.53
C GLU A 219 -24.88 15.32 0.76
N ASN A 220 -24.73 14.42 -0.20
CA ASN A 220 -25.88 13.82 -0.91
C ASN A 220 -26.67 12.89 0.01
N HIS A 221 -25.97 12.15 0.89
CA HIS A 221 -26.62 11.29 1.89
C HIS A 221 -27.37 12.14 2.94
N THR A 222 -26.80 13.23 3.44
CA THR A 222 -27.50 14.13 4.39
C THR A 222 -28.69 14.85 3.75
N ARG A 223 -28.58 15.34 2.50
CA ARG A 223 -29.72 15.93 1.77
C ARG A 223 -30.85 14.94 1.48
N PHE A 224 -30.54 13.66 1.31
CA PHE A 224 -31.54 12.60 1.10
C PHE A 224 -32.30 12.27 2.40
N TYR A 225 -31.64 12.36 3.56
CA TYR A 225 -32.26 12.17 4.86
C TYR A 225 -33.11 13.38 5.30
N ASP A 226 -32.68 14.61 5.03
CA ASP A 226 -33.47 15.82 5.33
C ASP A 226 -34.78 15.87 4.53
N LYS A 227 -34.75 15.53 3.23
CA LYS A 227 -35.96 15.47 2.39
C LYS A 227 -36.96 14.39 2.80
N ARG A 228 -36.55 13.39 3.59
CA ARG A 228 -37.43 12.34 4.11
C ARG A 228 -38.13 12.72 5.41
N GLN A 229 -37.57 13.66 6.17
CA GLN A 229 -38.14 14.08 7.46
C GLN A 229 -39.18 15.19 7.32
N THR A 230 -39.20 15.97 6.23
CA THR A 230 -40.16 17.06 6.03
C THR A 230 -41.49 16.63 5.40
N LYS A 231 -41.89 15.35 5.49
CA LYS A 231 -43.15 14.86 4.87
C LYS A 231 -44.06 13.98 5.73
N THR A 232 -43.88 13.97 7.05
CA THR A 232 -44.81 13.25 7.95
C THR A 232 -45.21 14.12 9.14
N GLU A 233 -46.46 14.58 9.12
CA GLU A 233 -47.17 15.09 10.29
C GLU A 233 -47.48 13.98 11.32
N PRO A 234 -47.77 14.32 12.58
CA PRO A 234 -47.45 13.48 13.73
C PRO A 234 -48.59 12.57 14.15
N GLY A 235 -48.27 11.29 14.41
CA GLY A 235 -49.24 10.31 14.89
C GLY A 235 -48.60 9.18 15.68
N GLY A 236 -48.53 9.34 17.01
CA GLY A 236 -48.91 8.32 17.97
C GLY A 236 -48.10 7.02 18.11
N ARG A 237 -47.35 6.98 19.23
CA ARG A 237 -47.18 5.86 20.19
C ARG A 237 -46.35 4.63 19.79
N GLY A 238 -45.35 4.34 20.63
CA GLY A 238 -44.87 2.98 20.86
C GLY A 238 -43.41 2.88 21.28
N SER A 239 -43.08 3.26 22.52
CA SER A 239 -41.81 2.85 23.15
C SER A 239 -41.84 1.35 23.42
N MET A 240 -40.82 0.63 22.94
CA MET A 240 -40.25 -0.54 23.63
C MET A 240 -38.73 -0.57 23.40
N PRO A 241 -37.94 -1.07 24.38
CA PRO A 241 -36.54 -0.73 24.54
C PRO A 241 -35.63 -1.66 23.71
N ALA A 242 -34.74 -1.07 22.92
CA ALA A 242 -33.69 -1.82 22.25
C ALA A 242 -32.56 -2.11 23.25
N GLN A 243 -32.52 -3.35 23.72
CA GLN A 243 -31.38 -3.89 24.47
C GLN A 243 -30.13 -3.95 23.57
N SER A 244 -29.01 -3.61 24.19
CA SER A 244 -27.67 -3.47 23.67
C SER A 244 -27.15 -4.68 22.89
N LYS A 245 -26.56 -4.41 21.72
CA LYS A 245 -25.38 -5.11 21.21
C LYS A 245 -24.37 -4.06 20.73
N THR A 246 -23.24 -4.01 21.42
CA THR A 246 -22.12 -3.09 21.21
C THR A 246 -21.34 -3.45 19.93
N SER A 247 -20.98 -2.46 19.11
CA SER A 247 -19.72 -2.48 18.35
C SER A 247 -19.38 -1.09 17.76
N GLY A 248 -18.50 -0.37 18.47
CA GLY A 248 -17.39 0.31 17.79
C GLY A 248 -17.47 1.79 17.43
N GLN A 249 -18.31 2.63 18.04
CA GLN A 249 -18.05 4.09 18.00
C GLN A 249 -16.96 4.41 19.03
N LYS A 250 -15.70 4.46 18.60
CA LYS A 250 -14.57 4.85 19.44
C LYS A 250 -14.72 6.32 19.81
N ASN A 251 -15.12 6.61 21.04
CA ASN A 251 -14.98 7.91 21.67
C ASN A 251 -13.48 8.22 21.78
N PHE A 252 -12.94 8.94 20.81
CA PHE A 252 -11.55 9.39 20.83
C PHE A 252 -11.41 10.59 21.75
N ARG A 253 -11.14 10.31 23.02
CA ARG A 253 -10.74 11.30 24.02
C ARG A 253 -9.21 11.34 24.13
N CYS A 254 -8.66 12.51 24.42
CA CYS A 254 -7.25 12.68 24.71
C CYS A 254 -6.87 11.91 25.97
N TYR A 255 -5.92 10.98 25.88
CA TYR A 255 -5.51 10.16 27.03
C TYR A 255 -4.76 10.93 28.14
N GLU A 256 -4.36 12.19 27.91
CA GLU A 256 -3.70 13.01 28.95
C GLU A 256 -4.66 13.94 29.70
N CYS A 257 -5.72 14.44 29.04
CA CYS A 257 -6.63 15.42 29.64
C CYS A 257 -8.12 15.06 29.52
N ASP A 258 -8.42 13.85 29.01
CA ASP A 258 -9.76 13.30 28.79
C ASP A 258 -10.73 14.15 27.95
N SER A 259 -10.23 15.19 27.27
CA SER A 259 -11.02 16.02 26.38
C SER A 259 -11.43 15.25 25.10
N PRO A 260 -12.69 15.34 24.65
CA PRO A 260 -13.16 14.69 23.43
C PRO A 260 -12.78 15.42 22.13
N ASP A 261 -12.20 16.63 22.22
CA ASP A 261 -12.00 17.49 21.06
C ASP A 261 -10.67 17.26 20.33
N HIS A 262 -9.77 16.45 20.89
CA HIS A 262 -8.46 16.19 20.29
C HIS A 262 -7.83 14.88 20.78
N LEU A 263 -6.84 14.39 20.03
CA LEU A 263 -6.00 13.25 20.38
C LEU A 263 -4.70 13.72 21.07
N ARG A 264 -4.03 12.81 21.80
CA ARG A 264 -2.80 13.06 22.58
C ARG A 264 -1.77 13.94 21.87
N ASN A 265 -1.53 13.72 20.58
CA ASN A 265 -0.49 14.40 19.80
C ASN A 265 -0.81 15.89 19.54
N ALA A 266 -2.07 16.30 19.71
CA ALA A 266 -2.52 17.68 19.61
C ALA A 266 -2.90 18.26 20.98
N CYS A 267 -2.54 17.57 22.08
CA CYS A 267 -2.88 18.01 23.42
C CYS A 267 -2.10 19.27 23.81
N PRO A 268 -2.78 20.38 24.14
CA PRO A 268 -2.13 21.63 24.51
C PRO A 268 -1.34 21.53 25.82
N GLU A 269 -1.72 20.61 26.72
CA GLU A 269 -0.97 20.30 27.96
C GLU A 269 0.37 19.62 27.65
N LEU A 270 0.36 18.61 26.75
CA LEU A 270 1.56 17.85 26.37
C LEU A 270 2.56 18.69 25.55
N ARG A 271 2.06 19.66 24.78
CA ARG A 271 2.90 20.59 24.01
C ARG A 271 3.59 21.65 24.87
N ARG A 272 3.05 21.97 26.06
CA ARG A 272 3.68 22.92 26.98
C ARG A 272 4.79 22.28 27.81
N SER A 273 4.65 21.01 28.20
CA SER A 273 5.70 20.28 28.92
C SER A 273 6.94 20.00 28.05
N GLN A 274 6.75 19.62 26.78
CA GLN A 274 7.86 19.37 25.84
C GLN A 274 8.60 20.64 25.39
N GLY A 275 8.02 21.82 25.60
CA GLY A 275 8.67 23.11 25.29
C GLY A 275 9.72 23.55 26.33
N ASN A 276 9.74 22.93 27.51
CA ASN A 276 10.65 23.31 28.60
C ASN A 276 11.87 22.38 28.77
N GLU A 277 12.01 21.31 27.97
CA GLU A 277 13.12 20.36 28.09
C GLU A 277 14.24 20.56 27.05
N ILE A 278 14.26 21.68 26.33
CA ILE A 278 15.30 21.93 25.29
C ILE A 278 16.58 22.57 25.87
N ASN A 279 16.67 22.85 27.17
CA ASN A 279 17.90 23.34 27.78
C ASN A 279 18.23 22.59 29.06
N THR A 280 18.84 21.41 28.92
CA THR A 280 19.94 20.89 29.74
C THR A 280 20.18 19.45 29.30
N HIS A 281 21.29 19.17 28.63
CA HIS A 281 22.09 17.95 28.78
C HIS A 281 23.30 18.03 27.83
N SER A 282 24.24 18.89 28.21
CA SER A 282 25.66 18.65 28.01
C SER A 282 26.08 17.44 28.87
N ASP A 283 26.92 16.60 28.28
CA ASP A 283 27.89 15.70 28.92
C ASP A 283 27.40 14.77 30.04
N THR A 284 27.25 13.48 29.71
CA THR A 284 28.09 12.36 30.22
C THR A 284 27.42 11.01 29.94
N HIS A 285 28.12 10.14 29.22
CA HIS A 285 27.82 8.70 29.17
C HIS A 285 28.62 8.00 30.28
N PRO A 286 28.02 7.10 31.10
CA PRO A 286 28.79 6.20 31.95
C PRO A 286 29.17 4.95 31.15
N VAL A 287 30.47 4.70 31.02
CA VAL A 287 31.03 3.44 30.54
C VAL A 287 31.23 2.54 31.76
N HIS A 288 30.49 1.42 31.83
CA HIS A 288 30.85 0.30 32.68
C HIS A 288 31.72 -0.67 31.86
N ILE A 289 33.02 -0.75 32.19
CA ILE A 289 33.89 -1.87 31.82
C ILE A 289 34.34 -2.54 33.12
N VAL A 290 34.15 -3.85 33.15
CA VAL A 290 34.68 -4.81 34.13
C VAL A 290 36.13 -5.16 33.78
N ASN A 291 37.06 -5.02 34.75
CA ASN A 291 37.86 -6.12 35.32
C ASN A 291 39.19 -5.66 35.99
N GLU A 292 39.32 -6.07 37.26
CA GLU A 292 40.47 -6.60 38.01
C GLU A 292 41.87 -5.92 38.06
N VAL A 293 42.22 -5.47 39.29
CA VAL A 293 43.44 -5.69 40.16
C VAL A 293 44.85 -5.39 39.56
N PRO A 294 45.78 -4.60 40.20
CA PRO A 294 46.48 -5.04 41.43
C PRO A 294 47.09 -4.00 42.44
N GLU A 295 47.37 -4.55 43.63
CA GLU A 295 48.52 -4.36 44.55
C GLU A 295 48.84 -3.06 45.34
N LYS A 296 49.09 -3.31 46.65
CA LYS A 296 50.13 -2.76 47.55
C LYS A 296 50.04 -1.31 48.02
N GLN A 297 49.77 -1.16 49.32
CA GLN A 297 50.76 -0.75 50.34
C GLN A 297 50.35 -1.28 51.71
#